data_AF-A0AAN8JEE2-F1
#
_entry.id   AF-A0AAN8JEE2-F1
#
_cell.length_a   1.000
_cell.length_b   1.000
_cell.length_c   1.000
_cell.angle_alpha   90.00
_cell.angle_beta   90.00
_cell.angle_gamma   90.00
#
_symmetry.space_group_name_H-M   'P 1'
#
loop_
_entity.id
_entity.type
_entity.pdbx_description
1 polymer ?
#
loop_
_entity_poly.entity_id
_entity_poly.type
_entity_poly.pdbx_seq_one_letter_code
_entity_poly.pdbx_strand_id
1 'polypeptide(L)'
;MNEDDSNLSESCCVMCEEGFTHEKATKLYKKGRGTLFRLAELRGDLTLQQRLLTEGNLYVHESCRRPYIDERTSTCSTDDSGEPRPKKLRSEVPQFEWKVHCFLCGEPAISEARHPDRDRIKLVETMEIRTTSLKASERVSSSLTDEIRARLLDCHDLVAVEARYHSRCYQKLLLANQSVNSDKAGRPVDENKQDSFLLLCSWLESEGDAEIFSIKELHRQMGELACEGSEIYSEKALRMKLKSHYGEHIYFAYIGGSREEVVCFRNMASFIISDSWYQERKANQLEDSERIMVAAAKLIREEIRQREYTKREYPNPYDLNDYDSLCEFLTPSLLKLLQTLMKNDLKMVSIGHAIVQCVRPRSVISPIMFGLGAEMDLVFGSRWLNEELYALGFSVSYDEVQTFKHSILQDPTLNCLSAAEKCPTHYVADNADSNVSTLDGKGTFHGLGLIRITKKKNRVDSVSERVKRLARVHVNELVKDRGIPVLSYVPCGPPALASVKFNPLIELKYPTTGLPILYYSNLLWQSSYLLKKSLSPEPHWLNWSGFMQHAFLRHDTVDEDDITILPLMDLDPGDMSTLYSCIST
;
A
#
# COMPACT_ATOMS: atom_id res chain seq x y z
N MET A 1 42.36 21.04 -10.52
CA MET A 1 41.56 19.97 -11.13
C MET A 1 41.42 20.38 -12.57
N ASN A 2 42.33 19.87 -13.40
CA ASN A 2 42.43 20.24 -14.81
C ASN A 2 41.46 19.36 -15.59
N GLU A 3 40.49 20.00 -16.24
CA GLU A 3 39.63 19.42 -17.25
C GLU A 3 40.48 19.21 -18.51
N ASP A 4 40.89 17.96 -18.74
CA ASP A 4 41.47 17.52 -20.01
C ASP A 4 40.32 17.29 -21.00
N ASP A 5 39.95 18.36 -21.68
CA ASP A 5 39.03 18.33 -22.81
C ASP A 5 39.81 18.82 -24.04
N SER A 6 40.44 17.91 -24.80
CA SER A 6 40.79 18.14 -26.21
C SER A 6 41.50 16.95 -26.90
N ASN A 7 41.03 16.66 -28.12
CA ASN A 7 41.69 15.90 -29.19
C ASN A 7 41.61 14.37 -29.21
N LEU A 8 40.39 13.82 -29.23
CA LEU A 8 40.10 12.44 -29.65
C LEU A 8 40.12 12.21 -31.18
N SER A 9 40.43 13.23 -31.99
CA SER A 9 40.00 13.26 -33.40
C SER A 9 40.99 12.70 -34.44
N GLU A 10 42.23 12.35 -34.07
CA GLU A 10 43.22 11.86 -35.06
C GLU A 10 43.83 10.47 -34.81
N SER A 11 43.74 9.91 -33.60
CA SER A 11 44.43 8.66 -33.24
C SER A 11 43.53 7.46 -32.92
N CYS A 12 42.23 7.67 -32.72
CA CYS A 12 41.29 6.62 -32.29
C CYS A 12 40.01 6.58 -33.14
N CYS A 13 39.33 5.44 -33.13
CA CYS A 13 38.05 5.27 -33.80
C CYS A 13 36.93 5.96 -33.04
N VAL A 14 36.12 6.77 -33.74
CA VAL A 14 34.97 7.50 -33.16
C VAL A 14 33.87 6.59 -32.58
N MET A 15 33.85 5.31 -32.97
CA MET A 15 32.83 4.34 -32.54
C MET A 15 33.28 3.52 -31.32
N CYS A 16 34.46 2.90 -31.37
CA CYS A 16 34.95 2.01 -30.30
C CYS A 16 36.06 2.61 -29.43
N GLU A 17 36.55 3.82 -29.75
CA GLU A 17 37.63 4.53 -29.04
C GLU A 17 39.01 3.85 -29.06
N GLU A 18 39.14 2.71 -29.73
CA GLU A 18 40.44 2.02 -29.89
C GLU A 18 41.31 2.68 -30.97
N GLY A 19 42.63 2.63 -30.77
CA GLY A 19 43.62 3.14 -31.72
C GLY A 19 43.74 2.31 -33.01
N PHE A 20 44.28 2.90 -34.06
CA PHE A 20 44.45 2.25 -35.38
C PHE A 20 45.73 1.42 -35.51
N THR A 21 46.10 0.62 -34.52
CA THR A 21 47.40 -0.09 -34.48
C THR A 21 47.51 -1.25 -35.49
N HIS A 22 46.39 -1.91 -35.82
CA HIS A 22 46.37 -3.09 -36.70
C HIS A 22 45.31 -3.05 -37.82
N GLU A 23 44.43 -2.05 -37.84
CA GLU A 23 43.34 -1.92 -38.81
C GLU A 23 43.37 -0.60 -39.57
N LYS A 24 42.88 -0.62 -40.82
CA LYS A 24 42.82 0.58 -41.68
C LYS A 24 41.82 1.60 -41.13
N ALA A 25 42.31 2.80 -40.80
CA ALA A 25 41.49 3.96 -40.45
C ALA A 25 40.78 4.51 -41.70
N THR A 26 39.46 4.59 -41.68
CA THR A 26 38.68 5.25 -42.73
C THR A 26 38.27 6.65 -42.29
N LYS A 27 38.68 7.67 -43.05
CA LYS A 27 38.28 9.06 -42.79
C LYS A 27 36.80 9.28 -43.07
N LEU A 28 36.07 9.84 -42.11
CA LEU A 28 34.66 10.20 -42.25
C LEU A 28 34.52 11.58 -42.89
N TYR A 29 34.19 11.59 -44.18
CA TYR A 29 33.77 12.79 -44.91
C TYR A 29 32.33 13.21 -44.52
N LYS A 30 31.93 14.44 -44.87
CA LYS A 30 30.60 15.02 -44.54
C LYS A 30 29.42 14.05 -44.78
N LYS A 31 29.40 13.35 -45.92
CA LYS A 31 28.36 12.36 -46.25
C LYS A 31 28.40 11.12 -45.34
N GLY A 32 29.60 10.63 -45.00
CA GLY A 32 29.79 9.50 -44.10
C GLY A 32 29.37 9.83 -42.67
N ARG A 33 29.71 11.03 -42.19
CA ARG A 33 29.25 11.54 -40.88
C ARG A 33 27.74 11.65 -40.80
N GLY A 34 27.11 12.26 -41.80
CA GLY A 34 25.64 12.40 -41.83
C GLY A 34 24.92 11.05 -41.85
N THR A 35 25.49 10.04 -42.53
CA THR A 35 24.91 8.68 -42.55
C THR A 35 24.96 8.03 -41.18
N LEU A 36 26.11 8.12 -40.49
CA LEU A 36 26.27 7.55 -39.14
C LEU A 36 25.44 8.32 -38.10
N PHE A 37 25.35 9.64 -38.23
CA PHE A 37 24.53 10.46 -37.31
C PHE A 37 23.06 10.07 -37.39
N ARG A 38 22.51 9.94 -38.61
CA ARG A 38 21.12 9.47 -38.82
C ARG A 38 20.90 8.06 -38.28
N LEU A 39 21.87 7.16 -38.44
CA LEU A 39 21.76 5.79 -37.91
C LEU A 39 21.86 5.75 -36.38
N ALA A 40 22.70 6.59 -35.79
CA ALA A 40 22.80 6.75 -34.34
C ALA A 40 21.51 7.35 -33.75
N GLU A 41 20.84 8.26 -34.47
CA GLU A 41 19.50 8.77 -34.13
C GLU A 41 18.43 7.67 -34.17
N LEU A 42 18.39 6.89 -35.26
CA LEU A 42 17.49 5.74 -35.40
C LEU A 42 17.70 4.65 -34.34
N ARG A 43 18.94 4.49 -33.85
CA ARG A 43 19.32 3.47 -32.86
C ARG A 43 19.36 3.98 -31.42
N GLY A 44 19.12 5.27 -31.18
CA GLY A 44 19.16 5.89 -29.84
C GLY A 44 20.56 6.00 -29.22
N ASP A 45 21.62 5.97 -30.03
CA ASP A 45 23.02 6.01 -29.58
C ASP A 45 23.49 7.47 -29.38
N LEU A 46 23.10 8.04 -28.24
CA LEU A 46 23.38 9.44 -27.89
C LEU A 46 24.89 9.73 -27.78
N THR A 47 25.69 8.73 -27.37
CA THR A 47 27.13 8.87 -27.21
C THR A 47 27.83 9.02 -28.56
N LEU A 48 27.46 8.18 -29.54
CA LEU A 48 28.01 8.32 -30.89
C LEU A 48 27.56 9.62 -31.57
N GLN A 49 26.32 10.09 -31.33
CA GLN A 49 25.85 11.37 -31.85
C GLN A 49 26.70 12.54 -31.36
N GLN A 50 26.99 12.61 -30.06
CA GLN A 50 27.83 13.67 -29.48
C GLN A 50 29.24 13.66 -30.09
N ARG A 51 29.83 12.47 -30.26
CA ARG A 51 31.17 12.33 -30.86
C ARG A 51 31.21 12.69 -32.35
N LEU A 52 30.12 12.51 -33.08
CA LEU A 52 30.02 12.90 -34.50
C LEU A 52 29.84 14.40 -34.71
N LEU A 53 29.42 15.14 -33.67
CA LEU A 53 29.31 16.60 -33.67
C LEU A 53 30.65 17.31 -33.41
N THR A 54 31.67 16.59 -32.93
CA THR A 54 33.00 17.16 -32.67
C THR A 54 33.65 17.70 -33.94
N GLU A 55 34.16 18.93 -33.87
CA GLU A 55 34.90 19.56 -34.97
C GLU A 55 36.28 18.91 -35.15
N GLY A 56 36.71 18.73 -36.40
CA GLY A 56 37.99 18.09 -36.74
C GLY A 56 37.85 17.01 -37.82
N ASN A 57 38.92 16.28 -38.11
CA ASN A 57 38.87 15.05 -38.90
C ASN A 57 38.37 13.92 -37.98
N LEU A 58 37.62 12.93 -38.47
CA LEU A 58 37.16 11.82 -37.64
C LEU A 58 37.42 10.55 -38.43
N TYR A 59 37.87 9.52 -37.72
CA TYR A 59 38.25 8.26 -38.31
C TYR A 59 37.45 7.13 -37.65
N VAL A 60 37.18 6.09 -38.43
CA VAL A 60 36.47 4.90 -37.98
C VAL A 60 37.15 3.66 -38.53
N HIS A 61 37.19 2.56 -37.76
CA HIS A 61 37.60 1.28 -38.33
C HIS A 61 36.58 0.84 -39.38
N GLU A 62 37.06 0.25 -40.47
CA GLU A 62 36.16 -0.29 -41.50
C GLU A 62 35.31 -1.45 -40.95
N SER A 63 35.89 -2.21 -40.01
CA SER A 63 35.25 -3.27 -39.22
C SER A 63 34.11 -2.77 -38.33
N CYS A 64 34.22 -1.57 -37.73
CA CYS A 64 33.14 -0.96 -36.94
C CYS A 64 32.07 -0.34 -37.85
N ARG A 65 32.48 0.30 -38.95
CA ARG A 65 31.56 1.04 -39.83
C ARG A 65 30.63 0.11 -40.62
N ARG A 66 31.14 -0.97 -41.20
CA ARG A 66 30.36 -1.88 -42.06
C ARG A 66 29.14 -2.50 -41.36
N PRO A 67 29.27 -3.17 -40.20
CA PRO A 67 28.13 -3.78 -39.50
C PRO A 67 27.16 -2.73 -38.93
N TYR A 68 27.64 -1.51 -38.64
CA TYR A 68 26.79 -0.45 -38.14
C TYR A 68 25.92 0.19 -39.22
N ILE A 69 26.40 0.23 -40.47
CA ILE A 69 25.63 0.71 -41.63
C ILE A 69 24.71 -0.38 -42.20
N ASP A 70 24.98 -1.65 -41.92
CA ASP A 70 24.10 -2.74 -42.35
C ASP A 70 22.74 -2.64 -41.63
N GLU A 71 21.68 -2.41 -42.39
CA GLU A 71 20.31 -2.31 -41.87
C GLU A 71 19.81 -3.67 -41.34
N ARG A 72 20.44 -4.79 -41.73
CA ARG A 72 20.07 -6.16 -41.34
C ARG A 72 20.39 -6.51 -39.89
N THR A 73 21.27 -5.76 -39.21
CA THR A 73 21.60 -5.98 -37.79
C THR A 73 20.57 -5.39 -36.82
N SER A 74 19.48 -4.79 -37.32
CA SER A 74 18.46 -4.13 -36.49
C SER A 74 17.26 -5.02 -36.11
N THR A 75 17.32 -6.34 -36.33
CA THR A 75 16.25 -7.25 -35.89
C THR A 75 16.79 -8.57 -35.35
N CYS A 76 16.24 -8.93 -34.19
CA CYS A 76 16.41 -10.16 -33.42
C CYS A 76 16.29 -11.44 -34.27
N SER A 77 17.18 -12.38 -33.96
CA SER A 77 17.30 -13.79 -34.37
C SER A 77 16.08 -14.50 -34.97
N THR A 78 16.24 -14.98 -36.21
CA THR A 78 15.83 -16.34 -36.63
C THR A 78 16.68 -16.77 -37.83
N ASP A 79 17.23 -17.99 -37.74
CA ASP A 79 17.97 -18.68 -38.80
C ASP A 79 17.21 -18.70 -40.13
N ASP A 80 17.88 -18.33 -41.23
CA ASP A 80 17.70 -19.05 -42.50
C ASP A 80 18.94 -18.88 -43.39
N SER A 81 19.67 -19.98 -43.53
CA SER A 81 20.78 -20.14 -44.48
C SER A 81 20.23 -20.43 -45.88
N GLY A 82 20.39 -19.49 -46.82
CA GLY A 82 20.04 -19.69 -48.22
C GLY A 82 21.12 -19.19 -49.19
N GLU A 83 21.81 -20.12 -49.85
CA GLU A 83 22.72 -19.88 -50.97
C GLU A 83 22.03 -19.17 -52.17
N PRO A 84 22.77 -18.44 -53.02
CA PRO A 84 22.19 -17.71 -54.15
C PRO A 84 21.78 -18.67 -55.28
N ARG A 85 20.49 -18.66 -55.65
CA ARG A 85 19.97 -19.46 -56.78
C ARG A 85 20.36 -18.87 -58.16
N PRO A 86 20.62 -19.72 -59.17
CA PRO A 86 21.01 -19.29 -60.51
C PRO A 86 19.82 -18.66 -61.29
N LYS A 87 20.14 -17.77 -62.22
CA LYS A 87 19.16 -17.08 -63.08
C LYS A 87 18.51 -18.07 -64.07
N LYS A 88 17.17 -18.18 -64.03
CA LYS A 88 16.37 -18.98 -64.98
C LYS A 88 16.12 -18.24 -66.30
N LEU A 89 16.18 -18.98 -67.40
CA LEU A 89 15.85 -18.54 -68.76
C LEU A 89 14.32 -18.49 -68.99
N ARG A 90 13.87 -17.61 -69.89
CA ARG A 90 12.45 -17.26 -70.15
C ARG A 90 11.57 -18.43 -70.63
N SER A 91 12.16 -19.56 -71.01
CA SER A 91 11.46 -20.76 -71.50
C SER A 91 11.17 -21.81 -70.43
N GLU A 92 11.48 -21.55 -69.15
CA GLU A 92 11.22 -22.45 -68.01
C GLU A 92 10.13 -21.93 -67.04
N VAL A 93 9.37 -20.91 -67.41
CA VAL A 93 8.31 -20.36 -66.55
C VAL A 93 7.03 -21.21 -66.73
N PRO A 94 6.51 -21.88 -65.69
CA PRO A 94 5.23 -22.57 -65.79
C PRO A 94 4.15 -21.57 -66.19
N GLN A 95 3.38 -21.87 -67.24
CA GLN A 95 2.26 -21.04 -67.67
C GLN A 95 1.25 -20.94 -66.52
N PHE A 96 0.95 -19.71 -66.10
CA PHE A 96 -0.06 -19.46 -65.09
C PHE A 96 -1.45 -19.77 -65.66
N GLU A 97 -2.12 -20.78 -65.08
CA GLU A 97 -3.48 -21.17 -65.46
C GLU A 97 -4.51 -20.73 -64.41
N TRP A 98 -5.48 -19.91 -64.82
CA TRP A 98 -6.52 -19.33 -63.95
C TRP A 98 -7.37 -20.34 -63.19
N LYS A 99 -7.64 -21.50 -63.80
CA LYS A 99 -8.47 -22.57 -63.21
C LYS A 99 -7.71 -23.43 -62.20
N VAL A 100 -6.38 -23.38 -62.24
CA VAL A 100 -5.51 -24.32 -61.52
C VAL A 100 -4.68 -23.60 -60.48
N HIS A 101 -4.32 -22.34 -60.70
CA HIS A 101 -3.46 -21.56 -59.82
C HIS A 101 -4.22 -20.44 -59.12
N CYS A 102 -3.82 -20.15 -57.88
CA CYS A 102 -4.32 -19.01 -57.13
C CYS A 102 -3.82 -17.71 -57.76
N PHE A 103 -4.71 -16.83 -58.23
CA PHE A 103 -4.28 -15.57 -58.84
C PHE A 103 -3.56 -14.60 -57.88
N LEU A 104 -3.71 -14.81 -56.57
CA LEU A 104 -3.07 -14.01 -55.53
C LEU A 104 -1.63 -14.44 -55.21
N CYS A 105 -1.33 -15.75 -55.24
CA CYS A 105 0.00 -16.24 -54.83
C CYS A 105 0.74 -17.05 -55.91
N GLY A 106 0.10 -17.38 -57.03
CA GLY A 106 0.69 -18.17 -58.12
C GLY A 106 0.75 -19.68 -57.87
N GLU A 107 0.52 -20.14 -56.64
CA GLU A 107 0.57 -21.56 -56.25
C GLU A 107 -0.70 -22.34 -56.68
N PRO A 108 -0.61 -23.68 -56.85
CA PRO A 108 -1.75 -24.52 -57.20
C PRO A 108 -2.93 -24.41 -56.22
N ALA A 109 -4.10 -24.05 -56.74
CA ALA A 109 -5.39 -23.99 -56.07
C ALA A 109 -6.28 -25.17 -56.51
N ILE A 110 -5.76 -26.39 -56.34
CA ILE A 110 -6.46 -27.64 -56.62
C ILE A 110 -6.87 -28.28 -55.29
N SER A 111 -8.13 -28.71 -55.17
CA SER A 111 -8.61 -29.42 -53.98
C SER A 111 -8.03 -30.84 -53.99
N GLU A 112 -7.00 -31.09 -53.18
CA GLU A 112 -6.50 -32.45 -52.96
C GLU A 112 -7.43 -33.21 -52.02
N ALA A 113 -7.97 -34.35 -52.47
CA ALA A 113 -8.90 -35.18 -51.71
C ALA A 113 -8.33 -35.77 -50.40
N ARG A 114 -7.01 -35.69 -50.17
CA ARG A 114 -6.35 -36.26 -48.97
C ARG A 114 -6.27 -35.30 -47.77
N HIS A 115 -6.40 -33.99 -47.96
CA HIS A 115 -6.28 -33.00 -46.86
C HIS A 115 -7.21 -31.78 -47.04
N PRO A 116 -8.51 -31.88 -46.69
CA PRO A 116 -9.49 -30.82 -46.93
C PRO A 116 -9.29 -29.53 -46.10
N ASP A 117 -8.44 -29.56 -45.07
CA ASP A 117 -8.29 -28.46 -44.10
C ASP A 117 -7.12 -27.49 -44.38
N ARG A 118 -6.30 -27.70 -45.42
CA ARG A 118 -5.07 -26.89 -45.59
C ARG A 118 -5.24 -25.51 -46.23
N ASP A 119 -6.25 -25.26 -47.05
CA ASP A 119 -6.68 -23.89 -47.40
C ASP A 119 -8.02 -23.93 -48.14
N ARG A 120 -9.03 -23.17 -47.69
CA ARG A 120 -10.33 -23.11 -48.41
C ARG A 120 -10.15 -22.37 -49.73
N ILE A 121 -10.12 -23.10 -50.83
CA ILE A 121 -10.07 -22.54 -52.19
C ILE A 121 -11.46 -22.00 -52.56
N LYS A 122 -11.51 -20.80 -53.12
CA LYS A 122 -12.74 -20.16 -53.61
C LYS A 122 -12.62 -19.83 -55.09
N LEU A 123 -13.74 -19.95 -55.79
CA LEU A 123 -13.93 -19.47 -57.15
C LEU A 123 -14.31 -17.98 -57.10
N VAL A 124 -13.84 -17.20 -58.07
CA VAL A 124 -14.27 -15.81 -58.22
C VAL A 124 -15.66 -15.78 -58.84
N GLU A 125 -16.65 -15.40 -58.04
CA GLU A 125 -18.05 -15.29 -58.47
C GLU A 125 -18.45 -13.85 -58.83
N THR A 126 -17.69 -12.86 -58.35
CA THR A 126 -18.01 -11.44 -58.55
C THR A 126 -16.80 -10.63 -59.02
N MET A 127 -17.05 -9.63 -59.87
CA MET A 127 -16.03 -8.70 -60.35
C MET A 127 -15.53 -7.73 -59.27
N GLU A 128 -16.23 -7.63 -58.14
CA GLU A 128 -15.80 -6.85 -56.97
C GLU A 128 -14.49 -7.37 -56.36
N ILE A 129 -14.24 -8.67 -56.47
CA ILE A 129 -12.99 -9.28 -55.99
C ILE A 129 -11.80 -8.76 -56.80
N ARG A 130 -11.97 -8.56 -58.12
CA ARG A 130 -10.94 -7.97 -58.99
C ARG A 130 -10.64 -6.53 -58.61
N THR A 131 -11.68 -5.70 -58.46
CA THR A 131 -11.51 -4.27 -58.14
C THR A 131 -10.92 -4.06 -56.75
N THR A 132 -11.34 -4.86 -55.77
CA THR A 132 -10.79 -4.85 -54.41
C THR A 132 -9.33 -5.29 -54.40
N SER A 133 -8.99 -6.37 -55.12
CA SER A 133 -7.62 -6.88 -55.18
C SER A 133 -6.66 -5.94 -55.92
N LEU A 134 -7.12 -5.28 -56.99
CA LEU A 134 -6.34 -4.24 -57.69
C LEU A 134 -6.06 -3.05 -56.78
N LYS A 135 -7.10 -2.48 -56.14
CA LYS A 135 -6.94 -1.38 -55.18
C LYS A 135 -6.03 -1.75 -54.01
N ALA A 136 -6.12 -3.00 -53.54
CA ALA A 136 -5.26 -3.53 -52.50
C ALA A 136 -3.79 -3.66 -52.94
N SER A 137 -3.55 -4.01 -54.21
CA SER A 137 -2.20 -4.12 -54.79
C SER A 137 -1.56 -2.76 -55.11
N GLU A 138 -2.36 -1.71 -55.34
CA GLU A 138 -1.86 -0.34 -55.61
C GLU A 138 -1.33 0.37 -54.35
N ARG A 139 -1.81 -0.02 -53.17
CA ARG A 139 -1.48 0.65 -51.89
C ARG A 139 -0.19 0.15 -51.25
N VAL A 140 0.27 -1.04 -51.62
CA VAL A 140 1.47 -1.67 -51.06
C VAL A 140 2.33 -2.16 -52.21
N SER A 141 3.52 -1.56 -52.42
CA SER A 141 4.48 -2.01 -53.44
C SER A 141 5.37 -3.14 -52.88
N SER A 142 5.14 -4.36 -53.34
CA SER A 142 5.93 -5.55 -53.03
C SER A 142 6.02 -6.42 -54.29
N SER A 143 7.05 -7.25 -54.39
CA SER A 143 7.20 -8.18 -55.54
C SER A 143 5.95 -9.03 -55.76
N LEU A 144 5.28 -9.43 -54.68
CA LEU A 144 4.03 -10.19 -54.74
C LEU A 144 2.84 -9.35 -55.25
N THR A 145 2.69 -8.10 -54.79
CA THR A 145 1.59 -7.23 -55.25
C THR A 145 1.75 -6.77 -56.69
N ASP A 146 3.00 -6.59 -57.16
CA ASP A 146 3.31 -6.31 -58.56
C ASP A 146 2.95 -7.49 -59.46
N GLU A 147 3.22 -8.73 -59.04
CA GLU A 147 2.80 -9.93 -59.76
C GLU A 147 1.27 -10.09 -59.80
N ILE A 148 0.58 -9.83 -58.68
CA ILE A 148 -0.90 -9.84 -58.64
C ILE A 148 -1.45 -8.81 -59.62
N ARG A 149 -0.90 -7.59 -59.60
CA ARG A 149 -1.31 -6.52 -60.50
C ARG A 149 -1.06 -6.88 -61.96
N ALA A 150 0.10 -7.45 -62.28
CA ALA A 150 0.41 -7.92 -63.64
C ALA A 150 -0.61 -8.96 -64.12
N ARG A 151 -0.97 -9.95 -63.29
CA ARG A 151 -2.00 -10.95 -63.62
C ARG A 151 -3.39 -10.33 -63.82
N LEU A 152 -3.79 -9.40 -62.94
CA LEU A 152 -5.12 -8.77 -62.96
C LEU A 152 -5.31 -7.71 -64.06
N LEU A 153 -4.22 -7.15 -64.59
CA LEU A 153 -4.23 -6.29 -65.77
C LEU A 153 -4.36 -7.09 -67.06
N ASP A 154 -3.80 -8.30 -67.11
CA ASP A 154 -3.85 -9.19 -68.28
C ASP A 154 -5.23 -9.86 -68.48
N CYS A 155 -5.99 -10.06 -67.39
CA CYS A 155 -7.34 -10.63 -67.44
C CYS A 155 -8.41 -9.67 -66.89
N HIS A 156 -9.31 -9.23 -67.78
CA HIS A 156 -10.36 -8.27 -67.44
C HIS A 156 -11.58 -8.86 -66.76
N ASP A 157 -11.91 -10.13 -67.02
CA ASP A 157 -13.08 -10.83 -66.48
C ASP A 157 -12.63 -12.11 -65.76
N LEU A 158 -12.57 -12.05 -64.42
CA LEU A 158 -12.13 -13.17 -63.58
C LEU A 158 -13.19 -14.27 -63.47
N VAL A 159 -14.46 -13.93 -63.69
CA VAL A 159 -15.57 -14.87 -63.59
C VAL A 159 -15.60 -15.75 -64.84
N ALA A 160 -15.42 -15.15 -66.03
CA ALA A 160 -15.38 -15.88 -67.30
C ALA A 160 -14.22 -16.88 -67.41
N VAL A 161 -13.07 -16.57 -66.81
CA VAL A 161 -11.90 -17.47 -66.78
C VAL A 161 -11.92 -18.46 -65.61
N GLU A 162 -12.97 -18.44 -64.79
CA GLU A 162 -13.12 -19.30 -63.61
C GLU A 162 -11.92 -19.20 -62.65
N ALA A 163 -11.46 -17.97 -62.38
CA ALA A 163 -10.29 -17.72 -61.55
C ALA A 163 -10.47 -18.24 -60.12
N ARG A 164 -9.40 -18.80 -59.53
CA ARG A 164 -9.41 -19.33 -58.15
C ARG A 164 -8.46 -18.59 -57.22
N TYR A 165 -8.76 -18.63 -55.93
CA TYR A 165 -7.87 -18.08 -54.90
C TYR A 165 -7.98 -18.82 -53.56
N HIS A 166 -6.89 -18.81 -52.78
CA HIS A 166 -6.92 -19.26 -51.39
C HIS A 166 -7.59 -18.20 -50.51
N SER A 167 -8.54 -18.62 -49.66
CA SER A 167 -9.22 -17.71 -48.73
C SER A 167 -8.22 -16.97 -47.82
N ARG A 168 -7.14 -17.64 -47.39
CA ARG A 168 -6.08 -17.01 -46.59
C ARG A 168 -5.27 -15.97 -47.36
N CYS A 169 -4.98 -16.21 -48.64
CA CYS A 169 -4.27 -15.22 -49.48
C CYS A 169 -5.09 -13.93 -49.61
N TYR A 170 -6.41 -14.04 -49.77
CA TYR A 170 -7.29 -12.88 -49.82
C TYR A 170 -7.37 -12.14 -48.48
N GLN A 171 -7.47 -12.87 -47.36
CA GLN A 171 -7.42 -12.27 -46.02
C GLN A 171 -6.09 -11.56 -45.75
N LYS A 172 -4.95 -12.17 -46.10
CA LYS A 172 -3.62 -11.55 -45.95
C LYS A 172 -3.52 -10.25 -46.76
N LEU A 173 -4.02 -10.24 -47.99
CA LEU A 173 -4.05 -9.04 -48.83
C LEU A 173 -4.89 -7.92 -48.19
N LEU A 174 -6.03 -8.24 -47.57
CA LEU A 174 -6.87 -7.26 -46.88
C LEU A 174 -6.27 -6.77 -45.55
N LEU A 175 -5.64 -7.67 -44.78
CA LEU A 175 -5.00 -7.33 -43.50
C LEU A 175 -3.76 -6.45 -43.69
N ALA A 176 -2.96 -6.70 -44.73
CA ALA A 176 -1.86 -5.82 -45.11
C ALA A 176 -2.34 -4.39 -45.47
N ASN A 177 -3.61 -4.24 -45.89
CA ASN A 177 -4.24 -2.95 -46.13
C ASN A 177 -4.81 -2.28 -44.88
N GLN A 178 -4.98 -3.00 -43.78
CA GLN A 178 -5.48 -2.45 -42.52
C GLN A 178 -4.36 -1.82 -41.66
N SER A 179 -3.10 -2.21 -41.85
CA SER A 179 -1.99 -1.71 -41.04
C SER A 179 -1.56 -0.27 -41.36
N VAL A 180 -2.05 0.33 -42.45
CA VAL A 180 -1.73 1.72 -42.85
C VAL A 180 -2.82 2.71 -42.41
N ASN A 181 -4.01 2.23 -42.01
CA ASN A 181 -5.10 3.05 -41.51
C ASN A 181 -5.39 2.77 -40.02
N SER A 182 -4.40 3.03 -39.16
CA SER A 182 -4.61 3.10 -37.71
C SER A 182 -4.66 4.54 -37.19
N ASP A 183 -5.32 5.44 -37.92
CA ASP A 183 -5.92 6.59 -37.24
C ASP A 183 -7.21 6.10 -36.59
N LYS A 184 -7.25 6.12 -35.26
CA LYS A 184 -8.39 5.71 -34.45
C LYS A 184 -9.61 6.59 -34.76
N ALA A 185 -10.38 6.23 -35.78
CA ALA A 185 -11.73 6.72 -35.98
C ALA A 185 -12.65 6.10 -34.91
N GLY A 186 -12.59 6.64 -33.69
CA GLY A 186 -13.56 6.33 -32.64
C GLY A 186 -14.88 7.08 -32.89
N ARG A 187 -15.99 6.51 -32.41
CA ARG A 187 -17.25 7.24 -32.22
C ARG A 187 -16.97 8.50 -31.39
N PRO A 188 -17.62 9.65 -31.67
CA PRO A 188 -17.45 10.85 -30.85
C PRO A 188 -17.59 10.52 -29.37
N VAL A 189 -16.71 11.08 -28.54
CA VAL A 189 -16.79 10.92 -27.09
C VAL A 189 -18.11 11.53 -26.63
N ASP A 190 -18.91 10.72 -25.95
CA ASP A 190 -20.14 11.17 -25.31
C ASP A 190 -19.77 12.08 -24.13
N GLU A 191 -20.02 13.38 -24.28
CA GLU A 191 -19.60 14.43 -23.34
C GLU A 191 -20.14 14.16 -21.93
N ASN A 192 -21.41 13.75 -21.79
CA ASN A 192 -22.03 13.45 -20.50
C ASN A 192 -21.34 12.28 -19.77
N LYS A 193 -20.96 11.23 -20.51
CA LYS A 193 -20.19 10.11 -19.95
C LYS A 193 -18.79 10.54 -19.54
N GLN A 194 -18.17 11.41 -20.33
CA GLN A 194 -16.84 11.93 -20.05
C GLN A 194 -16.82 12.83 -18.81
N ASP A 195 -17.81 13.69 -18.64
CA ASP A 195 -17.94 14.56 -17.47
C ASP A 195 -18.15 13.75 -16.19
N SER A 196 -19.02 12.74 -16.25
CA SER A 196 -19.22 11.80 -15.14
C SER A 196 -17.92 11.05 -14.77
N PHE A 197 -17.08 10.74 -15.77
CA PHE A 197 -15.77 10.11 -15.54
C PHE A 197 -14.77 11.09 -14.90
N LEU A 198 -14.74 12.35 -15.35
CA LEU A 198 -13.88 13.37 -14.76
C LEU A 198 -14.28 13.70 -13.32
N LEU A 199 -15.58 13.70 -13.01
CA LEU A 199 -16.09 13.82 -11.65
C LEU A 199 -15.62 12.66 -10.77
N LEU A 200 -15.69 11.42 -11.26
CA LEU A 200 -15.15 10.26 -10.56
C LEU A 200 -13.63 10.39 -10.31
N CYS A 201 -12.86 10.82 -11.32
CA CYS A 201 -11.41 11.05 -11.16
C CYS A 201 -11.13 12.13 -10.11
N SER A 202 -11.89 13.23 -10.14
CA SER A 202 -11.81 14.29 -9.13
C SER A 202 -12.11 13.74 -7.74
N TRP A 203 -13.16 12.93 -7.59
CA TRP A 203 -13.53 12.26 -6.34
C TRP A 203 -12.43 11.32 -5.83
N LEU A 204 -11.88 10.46 -6.70
CA LEU A 204 -10.73 9.59 -6.38
C LEU A 204 -9.51 10.40 -5.87
N GLU A 205 -9.31 11.57 -6.47
CA GLU A 205 -8.28 12.53 -6.12
C GLU A 205 -8.64 13.50 -4.99
N SER A 206 -9.83 13.47 -4.40
CA SER A 206 -10.25 14.41 -3.35
C SER A 206 -10.79 13.69 -2.11
N GLU A 207 -11.69 12.73 -2.30
CA GLU A 207 -12.55 12.13 -1.27
C GLU A 207 -12.40 10.60 -1.15
N GLY A 208 -11.56 9.96 -1.98
CA GLY A 208 -11.35 8.52 -1.89
C GLY A 208 -10.67 8.08 -0.57
N ASP A 209 -11.44 7.59 0.40
CA ASP A 209 -10.93 7.16 1.73
C ASP A 209 -10.22 5.79 1.74
N ALA A 210 -10.33 5.03 0.65
CA ALA A 210 -9.73 3.70 0.52
C ALA A 210 -8.48 3.72 -0.38
N GLU A 211 -7.46 2.95 -0.04
CA GLU A 211 -6.30 2.70 -0.92
C GLU A 211 -6.64 1.74 -2.07
N ILE A 212 -7.74 1.00 -1.91
CA ILE A 212 -8.14 -0.11 -2.77
C ILE A 212 -9.64 0.01 -3.05
N PHE A 213 -10.01 0.07 -4.33
CA PHE A 213 -11.40 0.10 -4.78
C PHE A 213 -11.68 -1.06 -5.72
N SER A 214 -12.87 -1.67 -5.68
CA SER A 214 -13.28 -2.57 -6.76
C SER A 214 -13.77 -1.76 -7.96
N ILE A 215 -13.63 -2.30 -9.18
CA ILE A 215 -14.19 -1.66 -10.39
C ILE A 215 -15.70 -1.43 -10.24
N LYS A 216 -16.40 -2.35 -9.59
CA LYS A 216 -17.84 -2.23 -9.31
C LYS A 216 -18.16 -1.07 -8.39
N GLU A 217 -17.35 -0.87 -7.36
CA GLU A 217 -17.50 0.24 -6.43
C GLU A 217 -17.30 1.58 -7.14
N LEU A 218 -16.26 1.68 -7.98
CA LEU A 218 -16.03 2.88 -8.78
C LEU A 218 -17.14 3.13 -9.80
N HIS A 219 -17.69 2.07 -10.39
CA HIS A 219 -18.81 2.17 -11.31
C HIS A 219 -20.10 2.64 -10.60
N ARG A 220 -20.37 2.12 -9.41
CA ARG A 220 -21.48 2.59 -8.55
C ARG A 220 -21.30 4.07 -8.21
N GLN A 221 -20.09 4.44 -7.79
CA GLN A 221 -19.80 5.81 -7.38
C GLN A 221 -19.85 6.79 -8.56
N MET A 222 -19.45 6.36 -9.76
CA MET A 222 -19.66 7.14 -10.99
C MET A 222 -21.16 7.38 -11.28
N GLY A 223 -22.02 6.42 -10.96
CA GLY A 223 -23.47 6.55 -11.10
C GLY A 223 -24.10 7.50 -10.09
N GLU A 224 -23.59 7.53 -8.86
CA GLU A 224 -24.02 8.45 -7.79
C GLU A 224 -23.60 9.91 -8.08
N LEU A 225 -22.43 10.11 -8.70
CA LEU A 225 -21.91 11.42 -9.09
C LEU A 225 -22.48 11.95 -10.41
N ALA A 226 -23.14 11.10 -11.21
CA ALA A 226 -23.69 11.50 -12.49
C ALA A 226 -25.01 12.29 -12.33
N CYS A 227 -25.25 13.26 -13.22
CA CYS A 227 -26.54 13.95 -13.27
C CYS A 227 -27.70 12.99 -13.56
N GLU A 228 -28.88 13.24 -13.00
CA GLU A 228 -30.08 12.41 -13.22
C GLU A 228 -30.35 12.21 -14.72
N GLY A 229 -30.38 10.95 -15.15
CA GLY A 229 -30.63 10.57 -16.54
C GLY A 229 -29.40 10.46 -17.44
N SER A 230 -28.19 10.75 -16.94
CA SER A 230 -26.95 10.54 -17.68
C SER A 230 -26.58 9.07 -17.79
N GLU A 231 -26.29 8.60 -19.01
CA GLU A 231 -25.66 7.30 -19.20
C GLU A 231 -24.21 7.34 -18.68
N ILE A 232 -23.76 6.26 -18.02
CA ILE A 232 -22.37 6.10 -17.55
C ILE A 232 -21.59 5.07 -18.37
N TYR A 233 -20.26 5.03 -18.22
CA TYR A 233 -19.44 4.01 -18.87
C TYR A 233 -19.68 2.64 -18.24
N SER A 234 -19.77 1.59 -19.05
CA SER A 234 -19.72 0.20 -18.54
C SER A 234 -18.43 -0.07 -17.76
N GLU A 235 -18.44 -1.02 -16.82
CA GLU A 235 -17.27 -1.42 -16.02
C GLU A 235 -16.01 -1.65 -16.87
N LYS A 236 -16.14 -2.31 -18.03
CA LYS A 236 -15.02 -2.57 -18.95
C LYS A 236 -14.49 -1.29 -19.59
N ALA A 237 -15.37 -0.36 -19.96
CA ALA A 237 -14.98 0.93 -20.53
C ALA A 237 -14.36 1.84 -19.47
N LEU A 238 -14.93 1.88 -18.27
CA LEU A 238 -14.40 2.60 -17.12
C LEU A 238 -12.97 2.15 -16.79
N ARG A 239 -12.75 0.82 -16.72
CA ARG A 239 -11.41 0.25 -16.53
C ARG A 239 -10.40 0.74 -17.57
N MET A 240 -10.77 0.70 -18.85
CA MET A 240 -9.89 1.17 -19.94
C MET A 240 -9.60 2.66 -19.83
N LYS A 241 -10.60 3.47 -19.45
CA LYS A 241 -10.42 4.91 -19.25
C LYS A 241 -9.53 5.23 -18.06
N LEU A 242 -9.72 4.56 -16.93
CA LEU A 242 -8.84 4.71 -15.76
C LEU A 242 -7.39 4.37 -16.11
N LYS A 243 -7.16 3.26 -16.83
CA LYS A 243 -5.81 2.89 -17.31
C LYS A 243 -5.23 3.91 -18.29
N SER A 244 -6.07 4.49 -19.16
CA SER A 244 -5.64 5.52 -20.11
C SER A 244 -5.35 6.86 -19.44
N HIS A 245 -6.07 7.21 -18.37
CA HIS A 245 -5.94 8.48 -17.67
C HIS A 245 -4.73 8.50 -16.73
N TYR A 246 -4.59 7.47 -15.90
CA TYR A 246 -3.54 7.40 -14.88
C TYR A 246 -2.28 6.65 -15.35
N GLY A 247 -2.33 5.97 -16.49
CA GLY A 247 -1.17 5.32 -17.10
C GLY A 247 -0.50 4.31 -16.17
N GLU A 248 0.77 4.56 -15.84
CA GLU A 248 1.55 3.69 -14.95
C GLU A 248 1.25 3.89 -13.46
N HIS A 249 0.52 4.94 -13.10
CA HIS A 249 0.18 5.32 -11.71
C HIS A 249 -1.03 4.58 -11.16
N ILE A 250 -1.64 3.71 -11.96
CA ILE A 250 -2.75 2.85 -11.55
C ILE A 250 -2.40 1.38 -11.82
N TYR A 251 -2.72 0.50 -10.89
CA TYR A 251 -2.57 -0.93 -11.07
C TYR A 251 -3.87 -1.66 -10.70
N PHE A 252 -4.09 -2.79 -11.38
CA PHE A 252 -5.25 -3.64 -11.19
C PHE A 252 -4.78 -4.99 -10.66
N ALA A 253 -5.36 -5.47 -9.56
CA ALA A 253 -5.00 -6.72 -8.91
C ALA A 253 -6.24 -7.53 -8.52
N TYR A 254 -6.05 -8.80 -8.19
CA TYR A 254 -7.10 -9.66 -7.62
C TYR A 254 -6.71 -10.00 -6.18
N ILE A 255 -7.60 -9.79 -5.22
CA ILE A 255 -7.34 -10.08 -3.81
C ILE A 255 -7.85 -11.49 -3.48
N GLY A 256 -6.98 -12.34 -2.92
CA GLY A 256 -7.38 -13.53 -2.15
C GLY A 256 -8.28 -14.53 -2.88
N GLY A 257 -8.06 -14.79 -4.17
CA GLY A 257 -8.88 -15.73 -4.95
C GLY A 257 -10.28 -15.22 -5.29
N SER A 258 -10.60 -13.96 -4.98
CA SER A 258 -11.84 -13.34 -5.43
C SER A 258 -11.82 -13.13 -6.95
N ARG A 259 -12.99 -13.17 -7.58
CA ARG A 259 -13.17 -12.81 -8.99
C ARG A 259 -13.28 -11.28 -9.19
N GLU A 260 -13.19 -10.51 -8.12
CA GLU A 260 -13.33 -9.06 -8.18
C GLU A 260 -11.96 -8.42 -8.33
N GLU A 261 -11.83 -7.67 -9.42
CA GLU A 261 -10.64 -6.90 -9.69
C GLU A 261 -10.67 -5.60 -8.88
N VAL A 262 -9.59 -5.37 -8.16
CA VAL A 262 -9.35 -4.15 -7.39
C VAL A 262 -8.39 -3.22 -8.11
N VAL A 263 -8.56 -1.94 -7.84
CA VAL A 263 -7.85 -0.79 -8.38
C VAL A 263 -7.09 -0.14 -7.25
N CYS A 264 -5.82 0.12 -7.51
CA CYS A 264 -4.93 0.74 -6.55
C CYS A 264 -4.04 1.76 -7.28
N PHE A 265 -3.63 2.80 -6.56
CA PHE A 265 -2.76 3.84 -7.09
C PHE A 265 -1.32 3.67 -6.62
N ARG A 266 -0.36 4.16 -7.41
CA ARG A 266 1.06 4.18 -7.06
C ARG A 266 1.75 5.39 -7.68
N ASN A 267 2.74 5.93 -6.98
CA ASN A 267 3.59 7.02 -7.48
C ASN A 267 2.78 8.23 -7.99
N MET A 268 1.65 8.59 -7.35
CA MET A 268 0.79 9.67 -7.85
C MET A 268 1.46 11.06 -7.76
N ALA A 269 2.52 11.21 -6.97
CA ALA A 269 3.27 12.46 -6.86
C ALA A 269 3.83 12.95 -8.20
N SER A 270 4.35 12.06 -9.05
CA SER A 270 4.85 12.42 -10.39
C SER A 270 3.73 12.73 -11.38
N PHE A 271 2.52 12.21 -11.15
CA PHE A 271 1.35 12.58 -11.92
C PHE A 271 0.87 14.00 -11.55
N ILE A 272 0.89 14.34 -10.26
CA ILE A 272 0.49 15.65 -9.73
C ILE A 272 1.43 16.77 -10.21
N ILE A 273 2.76 16.55 -10.15
CA ILE A 273 3.77 17.49 -10.65
C ILE A 273 4.35 16.94 -11.96
N SER A 274 3.59 17.08 -13.04
CA SER A 274 3.99 16.71 -14.40
C SER A 274 4.50 17.92 -15.19
N ASP A 275 5.15 17.68 -16.32
CA ASP A 275 5.57 18.76 -17.25
C ASP A 275 4.37 19.62 -17.69
N SER A 276 3.18 19.02 -17.85
CA SER A 276 1.95 19.75 -18.14
C SER A 276 1.53 20.68 -17.00
N TRP A 277 1.72 20.28 -15.73
CA TRP A 277 1.42 21.16 -14.58
C TRP A 277 2.28 22.43 -14.58
N TYR A 278 3.54 22.36 -15.01
CA TYR A 278 4.39 23.55 -15.16
C TYR A 278 3.94 24.46 -16.31
N GLN A 279 3.44 23.86 -17.40
CA GLN A 279 2.93 24.58 -18.57
C GLN A 279 1.59 25.27 -18.32
N GLU A 280 0.77 24.75 -17.38
CA GLU A 280 -0.54 25.28 -17.02
C GLU A 280 -0.52 26.45 -16.01
N ARG A 281 0.65 27.05 -15.80
CA ARG A 281 0.82 28.19 -14.88
C ARG A 281 -0.16 29.32 -15.21
N LYS A 282 -0.85 29.83 -14.19
CA LYS A 282 -1.84 30.90 -14.35
C LYS A 282 -1.15 32.27 -14.33
N ALA A 283 -1.62 33.20 -15.16
CA ALA A 283 -1.11 34.57 -15.19
C ALA A 283 -1.55 35.37 -13.95
N ASN A 284 -2.72 35.05 -13.39
CA ASN A 284 -3.22 35.64 -12.16
C ASN A 284 -2.49 35.01 -10.96
N GLN A 285 -1.85 35.86 -10.14
CA GLN A 285 -1.08 35.42 -8.98
C GLN A 285 -1.93 34.73 -7.91
N LEU A 286 -3.18 35.14 -7.69
CA LEU A 286 -4.06 34.52 -6.71
C LEU A 286 -4.46 33.11 -7.16
N GLU A 287 -4.85 32.95 -8.42
CA GLU A 287 -5.19 31.66 -9.00
C GLU A 287 -3.98 30.73 -9.07
N ASP A 288 -2.79 31.25 -9.38
CA ASP A 288 -1.56 30.45 -9.37
C ASP A 288 -1.16 30.03 -7.95
N SER A 289 -1.37 30.91 -6.96
CA SER A 289 -1.16 30.58 -5.54
C SER A 289 -2.12 29.49 -5.07
N GLU A 290 -3.41 29.59 -5.40
CA GLU A 290 -4.39 28.56 -5.07
C GLU A 290 -4.04 27.21 -5.72
N ARG A 291 -3.65 27.23 -7.01
CA ARG A 291 -3.18 26.05 -7.73
C ARG A 291 -1.98 25.38 -7.06
N ILE A 292 -1.00 26.17 -6.59
CA ILE A 292 0.16 25.66 -5.85
C ILE A 292 -0.27 25.03 -4.52
N MET A 293 -1.17 25.68 -3.78
CA MET A 293 -1.67 25.16 -2.50
C MET A 293 -2.42 23.84 -2.67
N VAL A 294 -3.28 23.74 -3.69
CA VAL A 294 -3.99 22.50 -4.02
C VAL A 294 -3.01 21.39 -4.41
N ALA A 295 -2.00 21.70 -5.22
CA ALA A 295 -0.96 20.73 -5.58
C ALA A 295 -0.17 20.25 -4.35
N ALA A 296 0.24 21.17 -3.47
CA ALA A 296 0.91 20.84 -2.22
C ALA A 296 0.05 19.93 -1.31
N ALA A 297 -1.24 20.24 -1.17
CA ALA A 297 -2.16 19.43 -0.40
C ALA A 297 -2.32 18.02 -0.99
N LYS A 298 -2.44 17.89 -2.32
CA LYS A 298 -2.50 16.58 -3.01
C LYS A 298 -1.23 15.76 -2.77
N LEU A 299 -0.05 16.39 -2.81
CA LEU A 299 1.24 15.73 -2.56
C LEU A 299 1.37 15.24 -1.13
N ILE A 300 1.04 16.07 -0.15
CA ILE A 300 1.06 15.69 1.27
C ILE A 300 0.12 14.52 1.52
N ARG A 301 -1.10 14.59 1.00
CA ARG A 301 -2.07 13.50 1.16
C ARG A 301 -1.59 12.20 0.53
N GLU A 302 -0.96 12.28 -0.64
CA GLU A 302 -0.40 11.10 -1.30
C GLU A 302 0.79 10.51 -0.53
N GLU A 303 1.68 11.34 0.01
CA GLU A 303 2.78 10.90 0.87
C GLU A 303 2.25 10.15 2.10
N ILE A 304 1.17 10.63 2.72
CA ILE A 304 0.49 9.95 3.84
C ILE A 304 -0.08 8.60 3.40
N ARG A 305 -0.70 8.53 2.21
CA ARG A 305 -1.29 7.29 1.66
C ARG A 305 -0.22 6.24 1.34
N GLN A 306 0.93 6.67 0.80
CA GLN A 306 2.03 5.78 0.41
C GLN A 306 2.87 5.31 1.59
N ARG A 307 2.88 6.07 2.68
CA ARG A 307 3.62 5.68 3.88
C ARG A 307 3.06 4.38 4.45
N GLU A 308 3.96 3.51 4.89
CA GLU A 308 3.59 2.28 5.60
C GLU A 308 3.21 2.61 7.04
N TYR A 309 2.01 2.20 7.43
CA TYR A 309 1.52 2.24 8.80
C TYR A 309 1.02 0.85 9.17
N THR A 310 1.13 0.49 10.44
CA THR A 310 0.60 -0.78 10.95
C THR A 310 -0.67 -0.55 11.76
N LYS A 311 -1.70 -1.35 11.47
CA LYS A 311 -2.88 -1.51 12.33
C LYS A 311 -2.84 -2.82 13.12
N ARG A 312 -1.75 -3.59 13.01
CA ARG A 312 -1.65 -4.91 13.64
C ARG A 312 -1.25 -4.83 15.10
N GLU A 313 -0.77 -3.69 15.54
CA GLU A 313 -0.22 -3.46 16.87
C GLU A 313 -0.67 -2.09 17.37
N TYR A 314 -0.84 -1.97 18.68
CA TYR A 314 -1.17 -0.73 19.33
C TYR A 314 0.10 0.09 19.66
N PRO A 315 -0.01 1.43 19.73
CA PRO A 315 1.05 2.31 20.21
C PRO A 315 1.52 1.93 21.62
N ASN A 316 2.83 2.08 21.89
CA ASN A 316 3.40 1.85 23.22
C ASN A 316 3.32 3.15 24.06
N PRO A 317 3.06 3.09 25.37
CA PRO A 317 3.22 4.22 26.29
C PRO A 317 4.53 5.01 26.17
N TYR A 318 5.66 4.38 25.82
CA TYR A 318 6.92 5.11 25.60
C TYR A 318 6.84 6.04 24.38
N ASP A 319 6.26 5.57 23.27
CA ASP A 319 6.11 6.38 22.04
C ASP A 319 5.21 7.61 22.27
N LEU A 320 4.25 7.51 23.19
CA LEU A 320 3.32 8.60 23.50
C LEU A 320 3.98 9.71 24.33
N ASN A 321 5.04 9.38 25.07
CA ASN A 321 5.76 10.33 25.92
C ASN A 321 7.01 10.89 25.23
N ASP A 322 7.39 10.35 24.07
CA ASP A 322 8.54 10.79 23.29
C ASP A 322 8.11 11.67 22.10
N TYR A 323 8.58 12.91 22.09
CA TYR A 323 8.22 13.89 21.05
C TYR A 323 8.74 13.48 19.67
N ASP A 324 9.93 12.89 19.60
CA ASP A 324 10.54 12.48 18.34
C ASP A 324 9.76 11.30 17.72
N SER A 325 9.38 10.31 18.53
CA SER A 325 8.49 9.21 18.13
C SER A 325 7.14 9.70 17.60
N LEU A 326 6.55 10.73 18.22
CA LEU A 326 5.31 11.33 17.73
C LEU A 326 5.50 12.06 16.40
N CYS A 327 6.63 12.74 16.22
CA CYS A 327 6.97 13.37 14.94
C CYS A 327 7.24 12.34 13.84
N GLU A 328 7.88 11.22 14.17
CA GLU A 328 8.16 10.12 13.24
C GLU A 328 6.87 9.56 12.64
N PHE A 329 5.76 9.53 13.37
CA PHE A 329 4.46 9.11 12.85
C PHE A 329 3.96 9.98 11.68
N LEU A 330 4.36 11.25 11.62
CA LEU A 330 3.97 12.20 10.57
C LEU A 330 4.89 12.08 9.35
N THR A 331 4.35 12.31 8.14
CA THR A 331 5.19 12.35 6.94
C THR A 331 6.03 13.63 6.89
N PRO A 332 7.23 13.61 6.28
CA PRO A 332 8.10 14.78 6.19
C PRO A 332 7.43 16.03 5.64
N SER A 333 6.61 15.90 4.59
CA SER A 333 5.96 17.07 3.97
C SER A 333 4.84 17.62 4.86
N LEU A 334 4.07 16.76 5.53
CA LEU A 334 3.07 17.18 6.51
C LEU A 334 3.73 17.88 7.69
N LEU A 335 4.79 17.28 8.25
CA LEU A 335 5.54 17.87 9.36
C LEU A 335 6.09 19.25 8.98
N LYS A 336 6.67 19.38 7.78
CA LYS A 336 7.20 20.66 7.29
C LYS A 336 6.12 21.73 7.12
N LEU A 337 4.95 21.37 6.58
CA LEU A 337 3.81 22.26 6.47
C LEU A 337 3.35 22.74 7.85
N LEU A 338 3.15 21.81 8.78
CA LEU A 338 2.65 22.12 10.11
C LEU A 338 3.65 22.96 10.93
N GLN A 339 4.95 22.68 10.84
CA GLN A 339 6.02 23.50 11.43
C GLN A 339 6.06 24.92 10.84
N THR A 340 5.66 25.08 9.58
CA THR A 340 5.59 26.40 8.93
C THR A 340 4.37 27.19 9.40
N LEU A 341 3.24 26.51 9.62
CA LEU A 341 1.98 27.14 10.02
C LEU A 341 1.86 27.37 11.53
N MET A 342 2.43 26.48 12.35
CA MET A 342 2.19 26.41 13.77
C MET A 342 3.48 26.58 14.59
N LYS A 343 3.36 27.28 15.72
CA LYS A 343 4.48 27.52 16.66
C LYS A 343 4.44 26.67 17.93
N ASN A 344 3.33 25.96 18.17
CA ASN A 344 3.15 25.14 19.36
C ASN A 344 3.29 23.68 18.98
N ASP A 345 4.38 23.07 19.41
CA ASP A 345 4.78 21.71 19.05
C ASP A 345 3.72 20.67 19.42
N LEU A 346 3.15 20.76 20.63
CA LEU A 346 2.11 19.84 21.10
C LEU A 346 0.86 19.88 20.20
N LYS A 347 0.37 21.08 19.89
CA LYS A 347 -0.80 21.25 19.01
C LYS A 347 -0.48 20.85 17.58
N MET A 348 0.71 21.17 17.10
CA MET A 348 1.19 20.81 15.77
C MET A 348 1.15 19.29 15.58
N VAL A 349 1.75 18.54 16.50
CA VAL A 349 1.76 17.08 16.47
C VAL A 349 0.34 16.53 16.60
N SER A 350 -0.46 17.03 17.55
CA SER A 350 -1.85 16.57 17.74
C SER A 350 -2.71 16.74 16.47
N ILE A 351 -2.59 17.88 15.79
CA ILE A 351 -3.29 18.14 14.52
C ILE A 351 -2.73 17.26 13.39
N GLY A 352 -1.41 17.06 13.32
CA GLY A 352 -0.81 16.15 12.36
C GLY A 352 -1.34 14.72 12.51
N HIS A 353 -1.45 14.24 13.74
CA HIS A 353 -2.04 12.95 14.07
C HIS A 353 -3.51 12.86 13.66
N ALA A 354 -4.28 13.93 13.83
CA ALA A 354 -5.66 14.02 13.35
C ALA A 354 -5.73 13.95 11.82
N ILE A 355 -4.88 14.71 11.12
CA ILE A 355 -4.83 14.74 9.66
C ILE A 355 -4.50 13.34 9.11
N VAL A 356 -3.47 12.67 9.64
CA VAL A 356 -3.11 11.31 9.20
C VAL A 356 -4.28 10.33 9.43
N GLN A 357 -4.93 10.37 10.59
CA GLN A 357 -6.09 9.52 10.88
C GLN A 357 -7.26 9.81 9.93
N CYS A 358 -7.53 11.07 9.60
CA CYS A 358 -8.57 11.46 8.65
C CYS A 358 -8.25 11.01 7.22
N VAL A 359 -6.99 11.08 6.79
CA VAL A 359 -6.57 10.61 5.46
C VAL A 359 -6.60 9.08 5.35
N ARG A 360 -6.38 8.37 6.46
CA ARG A 360 -6.35 6.89 6.52
C ARG A 360 -7.21 6.32 7.66
N PRO A 361 -8.54 6.51 7.64
CA PRO A 361 -9.41 6.23 8.77
C PRO A 361 -9.49 4.73 9.13
N ARG A 362 -9.27 3.85 8.16
CA ARG A 362 -9.43 2.40 8.33
C ARG A 362 -8.10 1.65 8.49
N SER A 363 -6.99 2.22 8.06
CA SER A 363 -5.68 1.57 7.96
C SER A 363 -4.67 2.03 9.02
N VAL A 364 -4.98 3.08 9.78
CA VAL A 364 -4.08 3.65 10.79
C VAL A 364 -4.76 3.73 12.16
N ILE A 365 -3.98 3.54 13.22
CA ILE A 365 -4.32 3.89 14.60
C ILE A 365 -3.36 4.98 15.03
N SER A 366 -3.86 6.21 15.14
CA SER A 366 -3.07 7.35 15.60
C SER A 366 -2.71 7.22 17.08
N PRO A 367 -1.41 7.31 17.45
CA PRO A 367 -0.96 7.25 18.84
C PRO A 367 -1.71 8.18 19.79
N ILE A 368 -1.77 9.48 19.50
CA ILE A 368 -2.43 10.47 20.37
C ILE A 368 -3.92 10.19 20.53
N MET A 369 -4.62 9.91 19.42
CA MET A 369 -6.07 9.68 19.46
C MET A 369 -6.42 8.39 20.22
N PHE A 370 -5.60 7.36 20.04
CA PHE A 370 -5.73 6.11 20.77
C PHE A 370 -5.43 6.29 22.27
N GLY A 371 -4.32 6.96 22.60
CA GLY A 371 -3.90 7.24 23.97
C GLY A 371 -4.99 7.98 24.75
N LEU A 372 -5.58 9.02 24.15
CA LEU A 372 -6.68 9.75 24.78
C LEU A 372 -7.89 8.84 25.04
N GLY A 373 -8.33 8.05 24.06
CA GLY A 373 -9.48 7.15 24.24
C GLY A 373 -9.24 6.08 25.30
N ALA A 374 -8.04 5.49 25.33
CA ALA A 374 -7.65 4.51 26.34
C ALA A 374 -7.57 5.13 27.74
N GLU A 375 -7.00 6.32 27.87
CA GLU A 375 -6.89 7.04 29.15
C GLU A 375 -8.26 7.46 29.69
N MET A 376 -9.13 8.03 28.84
CA MET A 376 -10.48 8.42 29.25
C MET A 376 -11.31 7.21 29.70
N ASP A 377 -11.16 6.06 29.04
CA ASP A 377 -11.81 4.82 29.47
C ASP A 377 -11.27 4.30 30.80
N LEU A 378 -9.95 4.40 31.02
CA LEU A 378 -9.30 3.98 32.26
C LEU A 378 -9.68 4.86 33.45
N VAL A 379 -9.67 6.19 33.27
CA VAL A 379 -9.90 7.16 34.35
C VAL A 379 -11.37 7.29 34.70
N PHE A 380 -12.26 7.31 33.70
CA PHE A 380 -13.67 7.62 33.91
C PHE A 380 -14.61 6.42 33.72
N GLY A 381 -14.19 5.36 33.02
CA GLY A 381 -15.05 4.22 32.70
C GLY A 381 -16.32 4.59 31.92
N SER A 382 -16.35 5.77 31.29
CA SER A 382 -17.54 6.34 30.67
C SER A 382 -17.52 6.16 29.16
N ARG A 383 -18.38 5.26 28.67
CA ARG A 383 -18.62 5.10 27.23
C ARG A 383 -19.06 6.40 26.57
N TRP A 384 -19.96 7.15 27.21
CA TRP A 384 -20.48 8.41 26.66
C TRP A 384 -19.37 9.42 26.41
N LEU A 385 -18.45 9.61 27.36
CA LEU A 385 -17.34 10.56 27.20
C LEU A 385 -16.45 10.20 26.01
N ASN A 386 -16.13 8.90 25.86
CA ASN A 386 -15.34 8.41 24.75
C ASN A 386 -16.05 8.59 23.40
N GLU A 387 -17.36 8.33 23.35
CA GLU A 387 -18.16 8.52 22.14
C GLU A 387 -18.27 10.00 21.75
N GLU A 388 -18.40 10.93 22.70
CA GLU A 388 -18.40 12.37 22.41
C GLU A 388 -17.05 12.84 21.85
N LEU A 389 -15.93 12.43 22.46
CA LEU A 389 -14.60 12.78 21.95
C LEU A 389 -14.33 12.16 20.58
N TYR A 390 -14.80 10.94 20.34
CA TYR A 390 -14.75 10.29 19.04
C TYR A 390 -15.58 11.04 18.00
N ALA A 391 -16.80 11.46 18.34
CA ALA A 391 -17.68 12.22 17.46
C ALA A 391 -17.10 13.58 17.08
N LEU A 392 -16.32 14.20 17.97
CA LEU A 392 -15.57 15.43 17.70
C LEU A 392 -14.26 15.20 16.93
N GLY A 393 -13.88 13.95 16.67
CA GLY A 393 -12.67 13.59 15.91
C GLY A 393 -11.37 13.65 16.72
N PHE A 394 -11.44 13.69 18.06
CA PHE A 394 -10.28 13.81 18.94
C PHE A 394 -9.90 12.51 19.65
N SER A 395 -10.63 11.42 19.43
CA SER A 395 -10.38 10.13 20.08
C SER A 395 -10.65 8.97 19.12
N VAL A 396 -10.35 7.75 19.55
CA VAL A 396 -10.81 6.51 18.92
C VAL A 396 -12.18 6.09 19.44
N SER A 397 -12.89 5.25 18.69
CA SER A 397 -14.19 4.72 19.11
C SER A 397 -14.08 3.86 20.36
N TYR A 398 -15.12 3.84 21.21
CA TYR A 398 -15.18 2.97 22.39
C TYR A 398 -14.92 1.50 22.06
N ASP A 399 -15.45 0.99 20.94
CA ASP A 399 -15.22 -0.39 20.49
C ASP A 399 -13.75 -0.70 20.21
N GLU A 400 -12.97 0.28 19.73
CA GLU A 400 -11.53 0.12 19.50
C GLU A 400 -10.77 0.05 20.82
N VAL A 401 -11.19 0.82 21.83
CA VAL A 401 -10.64 0.73 23.20
C VAL A 401 -10.96 -0.64 23.81
N GLN A 402 -12.17 -1.16 23.63
CA GLN A 402 -12.51 -2.51 24.09
C GLN A 402 -11.70 -3.58 23.34
N THR A 403 -11.48 -3.40 22.04
CA THR A 403 -10.62 -4.29 21.25
C THR A 403 -9.19 -4.31 21.79
N PHE A 404 -8.66 -3.16 22.19
CA PHE A 404 -7.36 -3.07 22.86
C PHE A 404 -7.34 -3.82 24.19
N LYS A 405 -8.34 -3.60 25.07
CA LYS A 405 -8.45 -4.32 26.35
C LYS A 405 -8.46 -5.84 26.16
N HIS A 406 -9.27 -6.33 25.22
CA HIS A 406 -9.28 -7.75 24.87
C HIS A 406 -7.94 -8.22 24.31
N SER A 407 -7.25 -7.38 23.53
CA SER A 407 -5.93 -7.71 22.96
C SER A 407 -4.88 -7.90 24.05
N ILE A 408 -4.86 -7.04 25.07
CA ILE A 408 -3.98 -7.19 26.24
C ILE A 408 -4.29 -8.51 26.97
N LEU A 409 -5.57 -8.79 27.25
CA LEU A 409 -5.97 -10.00 27.98
C LEU A 409 -5.56 -11.30 27.29
N GLN A 410 -5.38 -11.26 25.98
CA GLN A 410 -5.01 -12.43 25.18
C GLN A 410 -3.51 -12.53 24.90
N ASP A 411 -2.71 -11.53 25.29
CA ASP A 411 -1.29 -11.53 25.03
C ASP A 411 -0.56 -12.42 26.07
N PRO A 412 -0.06 -13.60 25.67
CA PRO A 412 0.63 -14.49 26.59
C PRO A 412 1.97 -13.91 27.09
N THR A 413 2.58 -12.93 26.39
CA THR A 413 3.86 -12.34 26.81
C THR A 413 3.69 -11.37 27.97
N LEU A 414 2.54 -10.67 28.05
CA LEU A 414 2.16 -9.86 29.22
C LEU A 414 1.73 -10.72 30.42
N ASN A 415 1.28 -11.95 30.18
CA ASN A 415 0.93 -12.91 31.23
C ASN A 415 2.14 -13.69 31.78
N CYS A 416 3.37 -13.42 31.31
CA CYS A 416 4.59 -14.02 31.85
C CYS A 416 4.95 -13.39 33.21
N LEU A 417 4.27 -13.86 34.24
CA LEU A 417 4.46 -13.51 35.64
C LEU A 417 5.62 -14.30 36.27
N SER A 418 6.60 -14.71 35.46
CA SER A 418 7.72 -15.59 35.85
C SER A 418 8.73 -14.94 36.79
N ALA A 419 8.56 -13.66 37.14
CA ALA A 419 9.42 -12.96 38.10
C ALA A 419 8.96 -13.09 39.57
N ALA A 420 7.77 -13.65 39.83
CA ALA A 420 7.14 -13.58 41.16
C ALA A 420 7.66 -14.59 42.20
N GLU A 421 8.34 -15.67 41.79
CA GLU A 421 8.70 -16.78 42.72
C GLU A 421 9.61 -16.38 43.90
N LYS A 422 10.21 -15.18 43.89
CA LYS A 422 11.12 -14.71 44.95
C LYS A 422 10.73 -13.38 45.60
N CYS A 423 9.58 -12.81 45.24
CA CYS A 423 9.11 -11.54 45.80
C CYS A 423 7.96 -11.78 46.81
N PRO A 424 7.85 -10.98 47.88
CA PRO A 424 6.67 -11.02 48.73
C PRO A 424 5.42 -10.70 47.89
N THR A 425 4.48 -11.64 47.87
CA THR A 425 3.23 -11.56 47.12
C THR A 425 2.06 -11.75 48.07
N HIS A 426 1.08 -10.85 47.99
CA HIS A 426 -0.20 -10.96 48.67
C HIS A 426 -1.31 -11.22 47.67
N TYR A 427 -2.29 -12.02 48.06
CA TYR A 427 -3.51 -12.24 47.30
C TYR A 427 -4.66 -11.61 48.07
N VAL A 428 -5.48 -10.80 47.39
CA VAL A 428 -6.68 -10.17 47.97
C VAL A 428 -7.87 -10.65 47.19
N ALA A 429 -8.75 -11.36 47.88
CA ALA A 429 -9.96 -11.97 47.36
C ALA A 429 -11.18 -11.17 47.82
N ASP A 430 -12.15 -11.00 46.93
CA ASP A 430 -13.49 -10.50 47.30
C ASP A 430 -14.55 -11.15 46.42
N ASN A 431 -15.81 -11.02 46.83
CA ASN A 431 -16.94 -11.43 46.02
C ASN A 431 -17.05 -10.51 44.79
N ALA A 432 -17.13 -11.13 43.61
CA ALA A 432 -17.45 -10.46 42.36
C ALA A 432 -18.95 -10.65 42.08
N ASP A 433 -19.75 -9.75 42.62
CA ASP A 433 -21.20 -9.75 42.44
C ASP A 433 -21.61 -8.84 41.29
N SER A 434 -22.34 -9.37 40.32
CA SER A 434 -22.91 -8.56 39.23
C SER A 434 -24.39 -8.88 39.02
N ASN A 435 -25.21 -7.84 39.14
CA ASN A 435 -26.62 -7.87 38.76
C ASN A 435 -26.74 -7.82 37.24
N VAL A 436 -26.53 -8.95 36.57
CA VAL A 436 -26.96 -9.15 35.18
C VAL A 436 -28.46 -8.86 35.14
N SER A 437 -28.88 -7.92 34.29
CA SER A 437 -30.18 -7.24 34.39
C SER A 437 -31.39 -8.18 34.34
N THR A 438 -31.76 -8.75 35.49
CA THR A 438 -32.98 -9.55 35.68
C THR A 438 -33.90 -8.79 36.62
N LEU A 439 -35.11 -8.46 36.14
CA LEU A 439 -36.13 -7.68 36.86
C LEU A 439 -36.55 -8.31 38.20
N ASP A 440 -36.28 -9.61 38.41
CA ASP A 440 -36.62 -10.37 39.60
C ASP A 440 -35.40 -10.68 40.51
N GLY A 441 -34.20 -10.20 40.15
CA GLY A 441 -32.96 -10.49 40.88
C GLY A 441 -32.51 -11.95 40.84
N LYS A 442 -33.07 -12.79 39.95
CA LYS A 442 -32.65 -14.19 39.78
C LYS A 442 -31.71 -14.31 38.59
N GLY A 443 -30.54 -14.91 38.80
CA GLY A 443 -29.51 -15.04 37.76
C GLY A 443 -28.39 -14.02 37.88
N THR A 444 -28.17 -13.46 39.08
CA THR A 444 -26.99 -12.66 39.41
C THR A 444 -25.72 -13.50 39.30
N PHE A 445 -24.68 -12.94 38.69
CA PHE A 445 -23.34 -13.54 38.73
C PHE A 445 -22.79 -13.38 40.15
N HIS A 446 -22.38 -14.49 40.76
CA HIS A 446 -21.78 -14.55 42.09
C HIS A 446 -20.50 -15.38 42.00
N GLY A 447 -19.39 -14.70 41.77
CA GLY A 447 -18.09 -15.35 41.57
C GLY A 447 -17.01 -14.80 42.51
N LEU A 448 -15.82 -15.39 42.42
CA LEU A 448 -14.62 -14.93 43.11
C LEU A 448 -13.86 -13.94 42.23
N GLY A 449 -13.63 -12.73 42.72
CA GLY A 449 -12.65 -11.79 42.20
C GLY A 449 -11.36 -11.86 43.01
N LEU A 450 -10.21 -11.98 42.36
CA LEU A 450 -8.92 -12.08 43.03
C LEU A 450 -7.91 -11.14 42.39
N ILE A 451 -7.17 -10.40 43.21
CA ILE A 451 -5.99 -9.66 42.77
C ILE A 451 -4.75 -10.19 43.46
N ARG A 452 -3.62 -10.10 42.77
CA ARG A 452 -2.29 -10.42 43.28
C ARG A 452 -1.45 -9.16 43.33
N ILE A 453 -0.89 -8.87 44.50
CA ILE A 453 -0.06 -7.71 44.78
C ILE A 453 1.36 -8.21 45.04
N THR A 454 2.31 -7.89 44.18
CA THR A 454 3.71 -8.33 44.30
C THR A 454 4.63 -7.15 44.44
N LYS A 455 5.46 -7.14 45.48
CA LYS A 455 6.47 -6.10 45.65
C LYS A 455 7.58 -6.29 44.62
N LYS A 456 7.72 -5.38 43.64
CA LYS A 456 8.81 -5.46 42.65
C LYS A 456 10.14 -5.25 43.34
N LYS A 457 11.07 -6.20 43.20
CA LYS A 457 12.41 -6.10 43.82
C LYS A 457 13.49 -5.52 42.90
N ASN A 458 13.14 -5.19 41.66
CA ASN A 458 13.89 -4.41 40.68
C ASN A 458 12.93 -4.21 39.49
N ARG A 459 12.94 -3.04 38.85
CA ARG A 459 12.29 -2.84 37.54
C ARG A 459 12.83 -3.93 36.59
N VAL A 460 11.99 -4.90 36.23
CA VAL A 460 12.24 -5.63 34.99
C VAL A 460 12.11 -4.59 33.90
N ASP A 461 13.18 -4.41 33.14
CA ASP A 461 13.27 -3.44 32.05
C ASP A 461 12.02 -3.53 31.15
N SER A 462 11.54 -2.34 30.79
CA SER A 462 10.52 -2.03 29.79
C SER A 462 10.01 -3.23 28.99
N VAL A 463 8.74 -3.60 29.18
CA VAL A 463 8.00 -4.37 28.19
C VAL A 463 7.93 -3.50 26.93
N SER A 464 8.92 -3.66 26.06
CA SER A 464 9.06 -2.96 24.79
C SER A 464 8.14 -3.54 23.71
N GLU A 465 7.45 -4.64 24.02
CA GLU A 465 6.58 -5.30 23.06
C GLU A 465 5.26 -4.53 22.90
N ARG A 466 4.96 -4.18 21.66
CA ARG A 466 3.66 -3.57 21.30
C ARG A 466 2.58 -4.64 21.40
N VAL A 467 1.44 -4.27 21.98
CA VAL A 467 0.27 -5.16 22.07
C VAL A 467 -0.26 -5.45 20.67
N LYS A 468 -0.32 -6.72 20.29
CA LYS A 468 -0.90 -7.13 19.01
C LYS A 468 -2.40 -6.97 19.01
N ARG A 469 -2.93 -6.24 18.04
CA ARG A 469 -4.36 -6.03 17.85
C ARG A 469 -5.03 -7.32 17.41
N LEU A 470 -6.02 -7.75 18.19
CA LEU A 470 -6.83 -8.89 17.83
C LEU A 470 -7.60 -8.67 16.53
N ALA A 471 -7.60 -9.69 15.67
CA ALA A 471 -8.57 -9.78 14.60
C ALA A 471 -9.98 -9.88 15.21
N ARG A 472 -11.02 -9.53 14.45
CA ARG A 472 -12.39 -9.83 14.89
C ARG A 472 -12.54 -11.35 14.95
N VAL A 473 -12.51 -11.90 16.16
CA VAL A 473 -12.70 -13.32 16.45
C VAL A 473 -14.01 -13.48 17.23
N HIS A 474 -14.78 -14.53 16.95
CA HIS A 474 -15.99 -14.81 17.74
C HIS A 474 -15.61 -15.08 19.19
N VAL A 475 -16.34 -14.50 20.15
CA VAL A 475 -16.10 -14.69 21.60
C VAL A 475 -15.98 -16.18 21.95
N ASN A 476 -16.80 -17.04 21.34
CA ASN A 476 -16.75 -18.49 21.53
C ASN A 476 -15.40 -19.12 21.17
N GLU A 477 -14.74 -18.63 20.12
CA GLU A 477 -13.40 -19.10 19.73
C GLU A 477 -12.33 -18.56 20.67
N LEU A 478 -12.54 -17.37 21.25
CA LEU A 478 -11.61 -16.77 22.21
C LEU A 478 -11.59 -17.50 23.55
N VAL A 479 -12.71 -18.05 23.99
CA VAL A 479 -12.84 -18.77 25.27
C VAL A 479 -12.64 -20.27 25.16
N LYS A 480 -12.60 -20.81 23.93
CA LYS A 480 -12.44 -22.23 23.68
C LYS A 480 -11.11 -22.72 24.27
N ASP A 481 -11.17 -23.73 25.13
CA ASP A 481 -10.02 -24.35 25.78
C ASP A 481 -9.21 -23.40 26.70
N ARG A 482 -9.78 -22.26 27.10
CA ARG A 482 -9.15 -21.29 28.04
C ARG A 482 -9.78 -21.29 29.44
N GLY A 483 -10.55 -22.31 29.79
CA GLY A 483 -11.14 -22.46 31.12
C GLY A 483 -10.07 -22.73 32.19
N ILE A 484 -10.27 -22.20 33.39
CA ILE A 484 -9.40 -22.45 34.54
C ILE A 484 -9.66 -23.88 35.05
N PRO A 485 -8.63 -24.72 35.22
CA PRO A 485 -8.82 -26.03 35.83
C PRO A 485 -9.21 -25.86 37.30
N VAL A 486 -10.31 -26.49 37.71
CA VAL A 486 -10.73 -26.52 39.11
C VAL A 486 -9.89 -27.56 39.85
N LEU A 487 -9.06 -27.09 40.77
CA LEU A 487 -8.19 -27.90 41.62
C LEU A 487 -8.81 -28.07 43.00
N SER A 488 -8.86 -29.31 43.50
CA SER A 488 -9.32 -29.56 44.86
C SER A 488 -8.29 -29.09 45.88
N TYR A 489 -8.72 -28.28 46.85
CA TYR A 489 -7.88 -27.89 47.97
C TYR A 489 -7.86 -28.98 49.04
N VAL A 490 -6.66 -29.41 49.44
CA VAL A 490 -6.45 -30.29 50.60
C VAL A 490 -5.64 -29.53 51.64
N PRO A 491 -6.14 -29.33 52.87
CA PRO A 491 -5.39 -28.64 53.92
C PRO A 491 -4.08 -29.38 54.22
N CYS A 492 -2.95 -28.69 54.10
CA CYS A 492 -1.64 -29.27 54.33
C CYS A 492 -0.97 -28.57 55.54
N GLY A 493 -0.86 -29.27 56.66
CA GLY A 493 -0.11 -28.82 57.84
C GLY A 493 -0.85 -27.82 58.76
N PRO A 494 -0.17 -27.29 59.79
CA PRO A 494 -0.73 -26.32 60.72
C PRO A 494 -1.04 -24.97 60.01
N PRO A 495 -1.99 -24.16 60.54
CA PRO A 495 -2.38 -22.90 59.92
C PRO A 495 -1.19 -21.99 59.66
N ALA A 496 -1.05 -21.45 58.45
CA ALA A 496 0.08 -20.57 58.09
C ALA A 496 0.23 -19.36 59.04
N LEU A 497 -0.88 -18.87 59.60
CA LEU A 497 -0.87 -17.81 60.62
C LEU A 497 -0.09 -18.17 61.90
N ALA A 498 0.06 -19.47 62.22
CA ALA A 498 0.88 -19.92 63.33
C ALA A 498 2.39 -19.66 63.12
N SER A 499 2.81 -19.40 61.88
CA SER A 499 4.19 -19.06 61.52
C SER A 499 4.48 -17.55 61.51
N VAL A 500 3.44 -16.71 61.59
CA VAL A 500 3.57 -15.25 61.56
C VAL A 500 4.09 -14.76 62.91
N LYS A 501 5.26 -14.11 62.89
CA LYS A 501 5.86 -13.49 64.08
C LYS A 501 5.55 -11.99 64.05
N PHE A 502 4.89 -11.50 65.10
CA PHE A 502 4.65 -10.07 65.28
C PHE A 502 5.78 -9.45 66.08
N ASN A 503 6.31 -8.32 65.62
CA ASN A 503 7.24 -7.52 66.41
C ASN A 503 6.45 -6.68 67.44
N PRO A 504 6.94 -6.52 68.67
CA PRO A 504 6.33 -5.64 69.65
C PRO A 504 6.25 -4.20 69.13
N LEU A 505 5.06 -3.58 69.20
CA LEU A 505 4.84 -2.17 68.84
C LEU A 505 5.81 -1.20 69.56
N ILE A 506 6.28 -1.58 70.76
CA ILE A 506 7.18 -0.77 71.58
C ILE A 506 8.61 -0.66 71.04
N GLU A 507 8.98 -1.50 70.06
CA GLU A 507 10.30 -1.49 69.41
C GLU A 507 10.36 -0.52 68.22
N LEU A 508 9.22 0.07 67.80
CA LEU A 508 9.14 1.20 66.86
C LEU A 508 9.56 2.51 67.56
N LYS A 509 10.78 2.57 68.10
CA LYS A 509 11.27 3.70 68.90
C LYS A 509 11.89 4.83 68.07
N TYR A 510 11.15 5.57 67.24
CA TYR A 510 11.59 6.92 66.77
C TYR A 510 10.44 7.79 66.22
N PRO A 511 10.53 9.12 66.27
CA PRO A 511 10.72 10.00 67.42
C PRO A 511 9.40 10.76 67.69
N THR A 512 8.62 10.33 68.67
CA THR A 512 7.53 11.16 69.23
C THR A 512 8.07 12.34 70.05
N THR A 513 9.40 12.52 70.14
CA THR A 513 10.07 13.59 70.92
C THR A 513 9.87 15.01 70.37
N GLY A 514 9.07 15.19 69.31
CA GLY A 514 8.69 16.52 68.81
C GLY A 514 7.18 16.76 68.68
N LEU A 515 6.32 15.78 69.00
CA LEU A 515 4.88 15.94 68.90
C LEU A 515 4.25 16.03 70.30
N PRO A 516 3.33 16.99 70.54
CA PRO A 516 2.68 17.12 71.83
C PRO A 516 1.90 15.84 72.17
N ILE A 517 1.89 15.53 73.45
CA ILE A 517 1.36 14.30 74.05
C ILE A 517 -0.01 13.92 73.47
N LEU A 518 -0.12 12.65 73.06
CA LEU A 518 -1.20 11.92 72.39
C LEU A 518 -2.55 11.87 73.15
N TYR A 519 -3.12 13.01 73.56
CA TYR A 519 -4.48 13.05 74.14
C TYR A 519 -5.57 13.48 73.15
N TYR A 520 -5.19 14.02 71.97
CA TYR A 520 -6.13 14.60 71.00
C TYR A 520 -5.95 14.11 69.57
N SER A 521 -5.38 12.92 69.34
CA SER A 521 -5.14 12.37 67.99
C SER A 521 -6.42 12.31 67.14
N ASN A 522 -7.55 11.96 67.74
CA ASN A 522 -8.86 11.97 67.07
C ASN A 522 -9.34 13.39 66.72
N LEU A 523 -9.08 14.38 67.58
CA LEU A 523 -9.49 15.77 67.37
C LEU A 523 -8.61 16.45 66.31
N LEU A 524 -7.30 16.20 66.33
CA LEU A 524 -6.37 16.65 65.30
C LEU A 524 -6.76 16.04 63.95
N TRP A 525 -7.01 14.72 63.91
CA TRP A 525 -7.46 14.01 62.70
C TRP A 525 -8.78 14.56 62.14
N GLN A 526 -9.79 14.82 62.98
CA GLN A 526 -11.06 15.43 62.57
C GLN A 526 -10.88 16.88 62.08
N SER A 527 -10.01 17.67 62.72
CA SER A 527 -9.72 19.05 62.33
C SER A 527 -8.94 19.13 61.00
N SER A 528 -8.00 18.20 60.79
CA SER A 528 -7.25 18.07 59.54
C SER A 528 -8.12 17.61 58.37
N TYR A 529 -9.10 16.73 58.63
CA TYR A 529 -10.08 16.30 57.62
C TYR A 529 -10.95 17.47 57.12
N LEU A 530 -11.29 18.42 57.99
CA LEU A 530 -12.05 19.63 57.63
C LEU A 530 -11.22 20.66 56.84
N LEU A 531 -9.90 20.66 56.99
CA LEU A 531 -8.97 21.54 56.28
C LEU A 531 -8.58 21.04 54.86
N LYS A 532 -9.17 19.92 54.40
CA LYS A 532 -8.97 19.22 53.11
C LYS A 532 -8.93 20.09 51.84
N LYS A 533 -9.32 21.36 51.88
CA LYS A 533 -9.62 22.17 50.69
C LYS A 533 -8.65 23.33 50.40
N SER A 534 -7.69 23.64 51.27
CA SER A 534 -7.00 24.95 51.19
C SER A 534 -5.48 24.91 50.99
N LEU A 535 -4.76 23.84 51.37
CA LEU A 535 -3.29 23.91 51.42
C LEU A 535 -2.62 22.62 50.93
N SER A 536 -2.09 22.67 49.70
CA SER A 536 -1.10 21.77 49.07
C SER A 536 -1.57 20.41 48.47
N PRO A 537 -0.90 19.93 47.39
CA PRO A 537 -1.37 18.82 46.54
C PRO A 537 -0.95 17.41 46.99
N GLU A 538 -0.38 17.23 48.18
CA GLU A 538 -0.04 15.91 48.72
C GLU A 538 -0.85 15.60 50.00
N PRO A 539 -2.03 14.94 49.90
CA PRO A 539 -2.93 14.70 51.03
C PRO A 539 -2.65 13.38 51.76
N HIS A 540 -1.61 12.62 51.38
CA HIS A 540 -1.51 11.19 51.66
C HIS A 540 -1.16 10.85 53.12
N TRP A 541 -0.53 11.75 53.86
CA TRP A 541 0.05 11.50 55.20
C TRP A 541 -0.96 11.65 56.35
N LEU A 542 -2.20 12.06 56.07
CA LEU A 542 -3.17 12.51 57.07
C LEU A 542 -4.16 11.42 57.52
N ASN A 543 -4.10 10.21 56.95
CA ASN A 543 -4.85 9.04 57.42
C ASN A 543 -3.91 7.99 58.05
N TRP A 544 -4.49 7.05 58.81
CA TRP A 544 -3.71 6.01 59.52
C TRP A 544 -2.82 5.20 58.57
N SER A 545 -3.30 4.90 57.36
CA SER A 545 -2.51 4.25 56.31
C SER A 545 -1.28 5.06 55.90
N GLY A 546 -1.43 6.37 55.69
CA GLY A 546 -0.35 7.27 55.31
C GLY A 546 0.68 7.49 56.43
N PHE A 547 0.21 7.55 57.67
CA PHE A 547 1.09 7.58 58.84
C PHE A 547 1.92 6.31 58.95
N MET A 548 1.29 5.13 58.82
CA MET A 548 1.99 3.83 58.87
C MET A 548 2.97 3.68 57.71
N GLN A 549 2.59 4.15 56.52
CA GLN A 549 3.45 4.17 55.33
C GLN A 549 4.68 5.06 55.56
N HIS A 550 4.52 6.28 56.08
CA HIS A 550 5.64 7.16 56.42
C HIS A 550 6.53 6.63 57.55
N ALA A 551 5.95 6.00 58.58
CA ALA A 551 6.71 5.39 59.68
C ALA A 551 7.60 4.23 59.21
N PHE A 552 7.20 3.52 58.15
CA PHE A 552 7.94 2.39 57.56
C PHE A 552 8.91 2.78 56.44
N LEU A 553 8.65 3.84 55.66
CA LEU A 553 9.36 4.14 54.40
C LEU A 553 10.60 5.04 54.52
N ARG A 554 11.10 5.35 55.72
CA ARG A 554 12.20 6.32 55.87
C ARG A 554 13.56 5.92 55.25
N HIS A 555 13.68 4.75 54.61
CA HIS A 555 14.96 4.32 54.05
C HIS A 555 14.97 3.78 52.62
N ASP A 556 13.84 3.59 51.94
CA ASP A 556 13.86 3.11 50.55
C ASP A 556 12.81 3.84 49.72
N THR A 557 13.16 4.12 48.46
CA THR A 557 12.22 4.51 47.42
C THR A 557 11.03 3.54 47.44
N VAL A 558 9.81 4.06 47.38
CA VAL A 558 8.63 3.21 47.22
C VAL A 558 8.71 2.59 45.84
N ASP A 559 9.26 1.38 45.76
CA ASP A 559 9.09 0.56 44.57
C ASP A 559 7.58 0.35 44.40
N GLU A 560 7.05 0.73 43.23
CA GLU A 560 5.63 0.54 42.92
C GLU A 560 5.27 -0.94 42.98
N ASP A 561 4.24 -1.27 43.75
CA ASP A 561 3.72 -2.63 43.83
C ASP A 561 3.10 -3.03 42.47
N ASP A 562 3.32 -4.27 42.05
CA ASP A 562 2.65 -4.85 40.89
C ASP A 562 1.28 -5.37 41.30
N ILE A 563 0.21 -4.80 40.77
CA ILE A 563 -1.14 -5.29 40.99
C ILE A 563 -1.62 -5.98 39.72
N THR A 564 -1.78 -7.30 39.80
CA THR A 564 -2.32 -8.12 38.71
C THR A 564 -3.73 -8.59 39.09
N ILE A 565 -4.70 -8.37 38.21
CA ILE A 565 -6.03 -8.98 38.34
C ILE A 565 -5.91 -10.44 37.89
N LEU A 566 -6.33 -11.38 38.74
CA LEU A 566 -6.38 -12.80 38.41
C LEU A 566 -7.75 -13.15 37.80
N PRO A 567 -7.86 -14.29 37.09
CA PRO A 567 -9.10 -14.68 36.44
C PRO A 567 -10.28 -14.76 37.42
N LEU A 568 -11.45 -14.26 36.99
CA LEU A 568 -12.70 -14.45 37.75
C LEU A 568 -13.16 -15.91 37.63
N MET A 569 -13.57 -16.49 38.75
CA MET A 569 -14.21 -17.81 38.78
C MET A 569 -15.68 -17.69 39.16
N ASP A 570 -16.56 -18.22 38.31
CA ASP A 570 -17.99 -18.37 38.57
C ASP A 570 -18.26 -19.60 39.47
N LEU A 571 -17.68 -19.58 40.67
CA LEU A 571 -17.81 -20.61 41.69
C LEU A 571 -17.90 -19.92 43.07
N ASP A 572 -18.35 -20.67 44.07
CA ASP A 572 -18.49 -20.18 45.44
C ASP A 572 -17.17 -19.58 45.96
N PRO A 573 -17.13 -18.26 46.27
CA PRO A 573 -15.95 -17.59 46.81
C PRO A 573 -15.50 -18.13 48.17
N GLY A 574 -16.42 -18.76 48.93
CA GLY A 574 -16.15 -19.38 50.22
C GLY A 574 -15.48 -20.75 50.12
N ASP A 575 -15.45 -21.38 48.94
CA ASP A 575 -14.78 -22.66 48.75
C ASP A 575 -13.27 -22.45 48.55
N MET A 576 -12.49 -23.07 49.44
CA MET A 576 -11.02 -23.05 49.38
C MET A 576 -10.47 -23.65 48.09
N SER A 577 -11.21 -24.57 47.44
CA SER A 577 -10.84 -25.11 46.13
C SER A 577 -10.93 -24.04 45.03
N THR A 578 -11.93 -23.16 45.10
CA THR A 578 -12.06 -22.00 44.18
C THR A 578 -10.86 -21.07 44.34
N LEU A 579 -10.55 -20.67 45.58
CA LEU A 579 -9.38 -19.82 45.89
C LEU A 579 -8.07 -20.47 45.43
N TYR A 580 -7.89 -21.75 45.73
CA TYR A 580 -6.69 -22.50 45.36
C TYR A 580 -6.52 -22.62 43.85
N SER A 581 -7.61 -22.82 43.11
CA SER A 581 -7.62 -22.87 41.65
C SER A 581 -7.17 -21.54 41.03
N CYS A 582 -7.73 -20.41 41.49
CA CYS A 582 -7.33 -19.07 41.03
C CYS A 582 -5.88 -18.70 41.35
N ILE A 583 -5.34 -19.15 42.48
CA ILE A 583 -3.95 -18.86 42.87
C ILE A 583 -2.95 -19.74 42.09
N SER A 584 -3.40 -20.89 41.61
CA SER A 584 -2.56 -21.88 40.91
C SER A 584 -2.48 -21.67 39.39
N THR A 585 -3.29 -20.76 38.84
CA THR A 585 -3.14 -20.20 37.48
C THR A 585 -2.07 -19.13 37.43
#